data_AF-A0AAV2Q5Z2-F1
#
_entry.id   AF-A0AAV2Q5Z2-F1
#
_cell.length_a   1.000
_cell.length_b   1.000
_cell.length_c   1.000
_cell.angle_alpha   90.00
_cell.angle_beta   90.00
_cell.angle_gamma   90.00
#
_symmetry.space_group_name_H-M   'P 1'
#
loop_
_entity.id
_entity.type
_entity.pdbx_description
1 polymer ?
#
loop_
_entity_poly.entity_id
_entity_poly.type
_entity_poly.pdbx_seq_one_letter_code
_entity_poly.pdbx_strand_id
1 'polypeptide(L)'
;MKLFVTLFLVGLAQAAVFRDDSHGFECHAVGAFPDPDCLGFHVCQLGDEGDLIESFYECAEGTMYDFKHKKCTEKSFECPKPINKPIKI
;
A
#
# COMPACT_ATOMS: atom_id res chain seq x y z
N MET A 1 -14.84 -41.07 -3.85
CA MET A 1 -15.41 -40.03 -2.95
C MET A 1 -14.26 -39.10 -2.56
N LYS A 2 -14.18 -37.82 -2.92
CA LYS A 2 -15.07 -36.89 -3.63
C LYS A 2 -14.34 -36.33 -4.86
N LEU A 3 -15.13 -36.16 -5.90
CA LEU A 3 -14.85 -35.50 -7.17
C LEU A 3 -15.15 -34.00 -6.97
N PHE A 4 -14.23 -33.09 -7.30
CA PHE A 4 -14.57 -31.67 -7.53
C PHE A 4 -13.94 -31.22 -8.84
N VAL A 5 -14.66 -31.55 -9.90
CA VAL A 5 -14.67 -30.80 -11.16
C VAL A 5 -15.14 -29.39 -10.84
N THR A 6 -14.33 -28.37 -11.12
CA THR A 6 -14.87 -27.05 -11.51
C THR A 6 -14.00 -26.44 -12.59
N LEU A 7 -14.50 -26.54 -13.83
CA LEU A 7 -14.24 -25.54 -14.86
C LEU A 7 -14.67 -24.19 -14.30
N PHE A 8 -13.75 -23.25 -14.16
CA PHE A 8 -14.08 -21.84 -13.97
C PHE A 8 -13.68 -21.06 -15.21
N LEU A 9 -14.63 -20.95 -16.14
CA LEU A 9 -14.69 -19.85 -17.09
C LEU A 9 -15.04 -18.59 -16.28
N VAL A 10 -14.05 -17.92 -15.71
CA VAL A 10 -14.26 -16.56 -15.18
C VAL A 10 -13.69 -15.60 -16.22
N GLY A 11 -14.63 -14.93 -16.90
CA GLY A 11 -14.36 -13.92 -17.91
C GLY A 11 -13.59 -12.73 -17.35
N LEU A 12 -13.15 -11.88 -18.28
CA LEU A 12 -12.36 -10.66 -18.07
C LEU A 12 -12.91 -9.75 -16.97
N ALA A 13 -12.55 -10.01 -15.73
CA ALA A 13 -12.52 -9.02 -14.66
C ALA A 13 -11.08 -9.01 -14.19
N GLN A 14 -10.40 -7.89 -14.40
CA GLN A 14 -9.01 -7.68 -14.01
C GLN A 14 -8.84 -8.16 -12.57
N ALA A 15 -7.85 -9.01 -12.35
CA ALA A 15 -7.38 -9.32 -11.01
C ALA A 15 -6.95 -7.99 -10.38
N ALA A 16 -7.86 -7.34 -9.64
CA ALA A 16 -7.44 -6.45 -8.59
C ALA A 16 -6.67 -7.36 -7.63
N VAL A 17 -5.35 -7.27 -7.67
CA VAL A 17 -4.48 -7.94 -6.70
C VAL A 17 -4.77 -7.25 -5.38
N PHE A 18 -5.76 -7.75 -4.63
CA PHE A 18 -5.88 -7.44 -3.21
C PHE A 18 -4.61 -7.99 -2.57
N ARG A 19 -3.63 -7.11 -2.33
CA ARG A 19 -2.48 -7.40 -1.48
C ARG A 19 -3.04 -7.73 -0.10
N ASP A 20 -3.28 -9.00 0.19
CA ASP A 20 -3.43 -9.49 1.55
C ASP A 20 -2.03 -9.51 2.20
N ASP A 21 -1.45 -8.34 2.38
CA ASP A 21 -0.32 -8.11 3.28
C ASP A 21 -0.85 -7.28 4.44
N SER A 22 -1.68 -7.93 5.25
CA SER A 22 -2.21 -7.41 6.50
C SER A 22 -1.13 -7.38 7.60
N HIS A 23 0.09 -6.96 7.25
CA HIS A 23 0.98 -6.29 8.20
C HIS A 23 0.55 -4.83 8.27
N GLY A 24 -0.54 -4.63 9.01
CA GLY A 24 -1.35 -3.42 9.08
C GLY A 24 -0.56 -2.13 9.09
N PHE A 25 -0.71 -1.38 8.00
CA PHE A 25 -0.54 0.06 8.00
C PHE A 25 -1.82 0.69 8.59
N GLU A 26 -1.68 1.76 9.38
CA GLU A 26 -2.81 2.50 9.92
C GLU A 26 -2.50 3.99 9.80
N CYS A 27 -3.47 4.75 9.34
CA CYS A 27 -3.35 6.20 9.24
C CYS A 27 -3.44 6.85 10.62
N HIS A 28 -2.32 7.40 11.11
CA HIS A 28 -2.29 8.24 12.32
C HIS A 28 -2.31 9.74 12.01
N ALA A 29 -2.02 10.11 10.75
CA ALA A 29 -2.00 11.49 10.29
C ALA A 29 -2.18 11.57 8.77
N VAL A 30 -2.66 12.71 8.26
CA VAL A 30 -2.70 13.00 6.82
C VAL A 30 -1.28 13.08 6.26
N GLY A 31 -1.04 12.43 5.12
CA GLY A 31 0.27 12.45 4.45
C GLY A 31 0.53 11.23 3.56
N ALA A 32 1.73 11.20 2.99
CA ALA A 32 2.22 10.08 2.20
C ALA A 32 3.44 9.43 2.86
N PHE A 33 3.37 8.12 3.05
CA PHE A 33 4.30 7.34 3.86
C PHE A 33 4.77 6.08 3.11
N PRO A 34 6.05 5.70 3.16
CA PRO A 34 6.55 4.50 2.48
C PRO A 34 5.90 3.22 3.00
N ASP A 35 5.70 2.29 2.08
CA ASP A 35 5.49 0.89 2.40
C ASP A 35 6.75 0.27 3.06
N PRO A 36 6.64 -0.79 3.90
CA PRO A 36 7.80 -1.44 4.50
C PRO A 36 8.89 -1.91 3.53
N ASP A 37 8.53 -2.24 2.29
CA ASP A 37 9.44 -2.63 1.21
C ASP A 37 9.86 -1.45 0.30
N CYS A 38 9.24 -0.28 0.48
CA CYS A 38 9.41 0.94 -0.31
C CYS A 38 9.10 0.79 -1.81
N LEU A 39 8.50 -0.32 -2.23
CA LEU A 39 7.99 -0.55 -3.58
C LEU A 39 6.65 0.15 -3.79
N GLY A 40 6.10 0.77 -2.75
CA GLY A 40 4.95 1.64 -2.82
C GLY A 40 4.89 2.60 -1.66
N PHE A 41 3.77 3.29 -1.55
CA PHE A 41 3.48 4.23 -0.48
C PHE A 41 1.99 4.28 -0.18
N HIS A 42 1.70 4.61 1.06
CA HIS A 42 0.37 4.78 1.63
C HIS A 42 0.05 6.27 1.73
N VAL A 43 -1.09 6.68 1.20
CA VAL A 43 -1.61 8.04 1.30
C VAL A 43 -2.79 8.03 2.26
N CYS A 44 -2.66 8.79 3.34
CA CYS A 44 -3.71 9.02 4.32
C CYS A 44 -4.36 10.38 4.06
N GLN A 45 -5.68 10.40 3.92
CA GLN A 45 -6.48 11.61 3.72
C GLN A 45 -7.62 11.66 4.73
N LEU A 46 -8.08 12.87 5.05
CA LEU A 46 -9.28 13.04 5.86
C LEU A 46 -10.51 12.79 4.99
N GLY A 47 -11.33 11.81 5.37
CA GLY A 47 -12.63 11.55 4.79
C GLY A 47 -13.66 12.59 5.19
N ASP A 48 -14.83 12.53 4.56
CA ASP A 48 -15.94 13.47 4.81
C ASP A 48 -16.49 13.36 6.24
N GLU A 49 -16.33 12.20 6.89
CA GLU A 49 -16.78 11.93 8.26
C GLU A 49 -15.70 12.23 9.31
N GLY A 50 -14.54 12.73 8.89
CA GLY A 50 -13.40 13.06 9.76
C GLY A 50 -12.53 11.86 10.13
N ASP A 51 -12.78 10.69 9.55
CA ASP A 51 -11.92 9.51 9.59
C ASP A 51 -10.71 9.67 8.66
N LEU A 52 -9.64 8.91 8.92
CA LEU A 52 -8.50 8.86 8.01
C LEU A 52 -8.64 7.65 7.08
N ILE A 53 -8.67 7.93 5.77
CA ILE A 53 -8.80 6.94 4.71
C ILE A 53 -7.43 6.70 4.10
N GLU A 54 -7.04 5.42 4.02
CA GLU A 54 -5.81 4.97 3.37
C GLU A 54 -6.03 4.69 1.88
N SER A 55 -5.03 5.01 1.07
CA SER A 55 -4.91 4.53 -0.31
C SER A 55 -3.46 4.13 -0.59
N PHE A 56 -3.26 2.90 -1.06
CA PHE A 56 -1.95 2.39 -1.43
C PHE A 56 -1.66 2.64 -2.91
N TYR A 57 -0.41 3.04 -3.21
CA TYR A 57 0.10 3.24 -4.55
C TYR A 57 1.42 2.49 -4.73
N GLU A 58 1.43 1.58 -5.70
CA GLU A 58 2.65 0.87 -6.09
C GLU A 58 3.51 1.75 -7.01
N CYS A 59 4.82 1.72 -6.78
CA CYS A 59 5.80 2.33 -7.66
C CYS A 59 5.97 1.50 -8.93
N ALA A 60 6.31 2.16 -10.04
CA ALA A 60 6.63 1.46 -11.29
C ALA A 60 7.85 0.55 -11.09
N GLU A 61 7.92 -0.53 -11.88
CA GLU A 61 9.02 -1.49 -11.84
C GLU A 61 10.39 -0.78 -11.94
N GLY A 62 11.32 -1.15 -11.06
CA GLY A 62 12.66 -0.54 -10.99
C GLY A 62 12.72 0.81 -10.27
N THR A 63 11.61 1.29 -9.69
CA THR A 63 11.56 2.52 -8.89
C THR A 63 11.16 2.24 -7.44
N MET A 64 11.62 3.07 -6.50
CA MET A 64 11.30 2.97 -5.08
C MET A 64 10.84 4.33 -4.55
N TYR A 65 9.95 4.32 -3.55
CA TYR A 65 9.40 5.54 -2.98
C TYR A 65 10.45 6.27 -2.14
N ASP A 66 10.73 7.51 -2.52
CA ASP A 66 11.57 8.43 -1.78
C ASP A 66 10.69 9.31 -0.87
N PHE A 67 10.72 9.02 0.44
CA PHE A 67 9.89 9.71 1.41
C PHE A 67 10.23 11.20 1.55
N LYS A 68 11.46 11.60 1.27
CA LYS A 68 11.91 12.99 1.35
C LYS A 68 11.33 13.85 0.24
N HIS A 69 11.31 13.31 -0.97
CA HIS A 69 10.80 14.01 -2.16
C HIS A 69 9.38 13.60 -2.55
N LYS A 70 8.76 12.67 -1.81
CA LYS A 70 7.38 12.20 -1.98
C LYS A 70 7.09 11.66 -3.38
N LYS A 71 8.02 10.91 -3.96
CA LYS A 71 7.89 10.34 -5.31
C LYS A 71 8.64 9.03 -5.48
N CYS A 72 8.19 8.19 -6.40
CA CYS A 72 8.98 7.05 -6.85
C CYS A 72 10.15 7.52 -7.73
N THR A 73 11.34 6.96 -7.51
CA THR A 73 12.57 7.32 -8.23
C THR A 73 13.41 6.08 -8.49
N GLU A 74 14.12 6.05 -9.63
CA GLU A 74 15.09 4.99 -9.96
C GLU A 74 16.37 5.08 -9.13
N LYS A 75 16.71 6.28 -8.62
CA LYS A 75 17.98 6.56 -7.94
C LYS A 75 17.76 7.34 -6.66
N SER A 76 18.52 6.99 -5.63
CA SER A 76 18.60 7.68 -4.33
C SER A 76 17.25 7.90 -3.67
N PHE A 77 16.78 6.90 -2.92
CA PHE A 77 15.55 7.00 -2.13
C PHE A 77 15.89 6.98 -0.64
N GLU A 78 15.24 7.86 0.14
CA GLU A 78 15.22 7.74 1.60
C GLU A 78 13.94 7.02 2.00
N CYS A 79 14.07 5.77 2.48
CA CYS A 79 12.96 4.97 2.97
C CYS A 79 13.12 4.67 4.47
N PRO A 80 12.55 5.50 5.36
CA PRO A 80 12.63 5.29 6.79
C PRO A 80 11.74 4.12 7.26
N LYS A 81 12.26 3.30 8.19
CA LYS A 81 11.47 2.40 9.06
C LYS A 81 11.39 2.99 10.48
N PRO A 82 10.31 2.80 11.28
CA PRO A 82 9.07 2.06 11.03
C PRO A 82 7.84 2.97 10.87
N ILE A 83 6.95 2.61 9.94
CA ILE A 83 5.73 3.38 9.68
C ILE A 83 4.50 2.51 9.97
N ASN A 84 4.19 2.40 11.25
CA ASN A 84 2.85 2.24 11.82
C ASN A 84 2.95 2.11 13.35
N LYS A 85 3.71 3.01 13.99
CA LYS A 85 3.71 3.07 15.45
C LYS A 85 2.89 4.30 15.84
N PRO A 86 1.84 4.13 16.67
CA PRO A 86 1.23 5.27 17.32
C PRO A 86 2.34 6.09 17.97
N ILE A 87 2.32 7.41 17.79
CA ILE A 87 3.19 8.31 18.55
C ILE A 87 2.85 8.07 20.02
N LYS A 88 3.70 7.35 20.75
CA LYS A 88 3.58 7.21 22.20
C LYS A 88 3.98 8.55 22.80
N ILE A 89 2.98 9.33 23.19
CA ILE A 89 3.11 10.57 23.96
C ILE A 89 3.49 10.20 25.40
#